data_AF-A0A060BUU8-F1
#
_entry.id   AF-A0A060BUU8-F1
#
_cell.length_a   1.000
_cell.length_b   1.000
_cell.length_c   1.000
_cell.angle_alpha   90.00
_cell.angle_beta   90.00
_cell.angle_gamma   90.00
#
_symmetry.space_group_name_H-M   'P 1'
#
loop_
_entity.id
_entity.type
_entity.pdbx_description
1 polymer ?
#
loop_
_entity_poly.entity_id
_entity_poly.type
_entity_poly.pdbx_seq_one_letter_code
_entity_poly.pdbx_strand_id
1 'polypeptide(L)'
;TLEIFEAFLGAAKDRGLKVILDVHSAEADNSGHLTTVWWTSTISTEQFYAAWEWVAARYAEDDTIIGFDLKNEPHGTPSDSPRAVWDGSTADNNWRHIAETVAARIQGGASECADPGGRVWRPRLGRGLRTP
;
A
#
# COMPACT_ATOMS: atom_id res chain seq x y z
N THR A 1 9.27 -13.56 -8.23
CA THR A 1 9.55 -12.39 -9.09
C THR A 1 8.22 -11.71 -9.43
N LEU A 2 8.24 -10.52 -10.03
CA LEU A 2 7.03 -9.74 -10.29
C LEU A 2 6.12 -10.40 -11.34
N GLU A 3 6.65 -11.19 -12.27
CA GLU A 3 5.89 -11.84 -13.35
C GLU A 3 4.83 -12.81 -12.82
N ILE A 4 5.08 -13.47 -11.68
CA ILE A 4 4.10 -14.35 -11.03
C ILE A 4 2.93 -13.53 -10.49
N PHE A 5 3.22 -12.35 -9.92
CA PHE A 5 2.18 -11.46 -9.43
C PHE A 5 1.33 -10.90 -10.58
N GLU A 6 1.94 -10.56 -11.72
CA GLU A 6 1.22 -10.13 -12.93
C GLU A 6 0.31 -11.23 -13.48
N ALA A 7 0.79 -12.49 -13.51
CA ALA A 7 -0.03 -13.63 -13.93
C ALA A 7 -1.21 -13.87 -12.96
N PHE A 8 -0.98 -13.73 -11.66
CA PHE A 8 -2.04 -13.78 -10.64
C PHE A 8 -3.07 -12.66 -10.85
N LEU A 9 -2.61 -11.42 -11.07
CA LEU A 9 -3.49 -10.27 -11.23
C LEU A 9 -4.34 -10.39 -12.50
N GLY A 10 -3.75 -10.85 -13.61
CA GLY A 10 -4.50 -11.18 -14.83
C GLY A 10 -5.56 -12.25 -14.59
N ALA A 11 -5.21 -13.33 -13.87
CA ALA A 11 -6.17 -14.38 -13.53
C ALA A 11 -7.32 -13.90 -12.62
N ALA A 12 -7.04 -12.97 -11.69
CA ALA A 12 -8.04 -12.34 -10.84
C ALA A 12 -9.00 -11.47 -11.66
N LYS A 13 -8.46 -10.66 -12.58
CA LYS A 13 -9.21 -9.81 -13.52
C LYS A 13 -10.16 -10.61 -14.39
N ASP A 14 -9.68 -11.70 -14.99
CA ASP A 14 -10.50 -12.59 -15.84
C ASP A 14 -11.68 -13.22 -15.08
N ARG A 15 -11.57 -13.33 -13.75
CA ARG A 15 -12.58 -13.92 -12.87
C ARG A 15 -13.43 -12.88 -12.13
N GLY A 16 -13.19 -11.59 -12.35
CA GLY A 16 -13.87 -10.50 -11.64
C GLY A 16 -13.54 -10.44 -10.15
N LEU A 17 -12.42 -11.01 -9.71
CA LEU A 17 -11.93 -10.92 -8.34
C LEU A 17 -11.22 -9.58 -8.13
N LYS A 18 -11.43 -8.97 -6.96
CA LYS A 18 -10.74 -7.74 -6.56
C LYS A 18 -9.65 -8.03 -5.54
N VAL A 19 -8.61 -7.22 -5.57
CA VAL A 19 -7.37 -7.42 -4.80
C VAL A 19 -7.11 -6.19 -3.92
N ILE A 20 -6.73 -6.44 -2.67
CA ILE A 20 -6.12 -5.45 -1.79
C ILE A 20 -4.68 -5.90 -1.60
N LEU A 21 -3.72 -5.00 -1.83
CA LEU A 21 -2.31 -5.31 -1.59
C LEU A 21 -1.97 -5.05 -0.14
N ASP A 22 -1.18 -5.93 0.45
CA ASP A 22 -0.70 -5.84 1.82
C ASP A 22 0.82 -5.86 1.84
N VAL A 23 1.44 -4.83 2.44
CA VAL A 23 2.84 -4.92 2.83
C VAL A 23 2.89 -5.69 4.14
N HIS A 24 3.07 -7.00 3.99
CA HIS A 24 3.06 -7.92 5.11
C HIS A 24 4.30 -7.83 5.99
N SER A 25 5.41 -7.35 5.42
CA SER A 25 6.70 -7.17 6.09
C SER A 25 7.55 -6.16 5.32
N ALA A 26 8.45 -5.46 6.03
CA ALA A 26 9.45 -4.61 5.40
C ALA A 26 10.44 -5.43 4.57
N GLU A 27 10.98 -6.50 5.15
CA GLU A 27 11.87 -7.44 4.46
C GLU A 27 11.10 -8.63 3.88
N ALA A 28 11.68 -9.35 2.92
CA ALA A 28 11.12 -10.58 2.36
C ALA A 28 11.24 -11.74 3.37
N ASP A 29 10.52 -11.63 4.48
CA ASP A 29 10.50 -12.55 5.61
C ASP A 29 9.07 -13.03 5.89
N ASN A 30 8.89 -14.35 5.89
CA ASN A 30 7.61 -15.00 6.18
C ASN A 30 7.18 -14.83 7.65
N SER A 31 8.10 -14.42 8.54
CA SER A 31 7.83 -14.08 9.94
C SER A 31 7.86 -12.56 10.18
N GLY A 32 7.85 -11.76 9.12
CA GLY A 32 8.01 -10.30 9.24
C GLY A 32 6.86 -9.58 9.95
N HIS A 33 5.73 -10.26 10.20
CA HIS A 33 4.68 -9.82 11.13
C HIS A 33 5.20 -9.60 12.57
N LEU A 34 6.38 -10.12 12.92
CA LEU A 34 7.06 -9.82 14.20
C LEU A 34 7.69 -8.43 14.22
N THR A 35 7.85 -7.79 13.05
CA THR A 35 8.33 -6.41 12.96
C THR A 35 7.21 -5.47 13.39
N THR A 36 7.40 -4.86 14.54
CA THR A 36 6.45 -3.94 15.19
C THR A 36 6.09 -2.73 14.33
N VAL A 37 7.02 -2.33 13.46
CA VAL A 37 6.97 -1.13 12.62
C VAL A 37 7.30 -1.44 11.15
N TRP A 38 7.22 -0.46 10.26
CA TRP A 38 7.37 -0.63 8.79
C TRP A 38 8.79 -0.36 8.25
N TRP A 39 9.77 -0.25 9.13
CA TRP A 39 11.19 -0.04 8.77
C TRP A 39 12.08 -0.97 9.59
N THR A 40 13.30 -1.20 9.09
CA THR A 40 14.35 -1.99 9.74
C THR A 40 15.65 -1.18 9.78
N SER A 41 16.77 -1.80 10.13
CA SER A 41 18.09 -1.17 9.99
C SER A 41 18.54 -1.02 8.54
N THR A 42 17.93 -1.73 7.59
CA THR A 42 18.29 -1.74 6.17
C THR A 42 17.22 -1.14 5.26
N ILE A 43 15.97 -1.10 5.74
CA ILE A 43 14.83 -0.52 5.04
C ILE A 43 14.34 0.69 5.82
N SER A 44 14.37 1.85 5.20
CA SER A 44 13.88 3.11 5.76
C SER A 44 12.38 3.33 5.53
N THR A 45 11.78 4.20 6.34
CA THR A 45 10.40 4.70 6.12
C THR A 45 10.21 5.33 4.74
N GLU A 46 11.24 6.01 4.20
CA GLU A 46 11.16 6.58 2.85
C GLU A 46 11.10 5.52 1.75
N GLN A 47 11.83 4.40 1.91
CA GLN A 47 11.73 3.26 0.99
C GLN A 47 10.35 2.59 1.08
N PHE A 48 9.76 2.52 2.27
CA PHE A 48 8.38 2.07 2.44
C PHE A 48 7.40 2.96 1.67
N TYR A 49 7.56 4.29 1.74
CA TYR A 49 6.75 5.22 0.95
C TYR A 49 6.96 5.06 -0.55
N ALA A 50 8.21 5.02 -1.00
CA ALA A 50 8.57 4.89 -2.41
C ALA A 50 8.05 3.58 -3.02
N ALA A 51 8.02 2.49 -2.26
CA ALA A 51 7.45 1.22 -2.69
C ALA A 51 5.94 1.34 -2.95
N TRP A 52 5.21 2.01 -2.04
CA TRP A 52 3.78 2.25 -2.21
C TRP A 52 3.46 3.17 -3.38
N GLU A 53 4.24 4.24 -3.57
CA GLU A 53 4.08 5.13 -4.73
C GLU A 53 4.35 4.40 -6.04
N TRP A 54 5.41 3.59 -6.08
CA TRP A 54 5.76 2.80 -7.26
C TRP A 54 4.65 1.81 -7.64
N VAL A 55 4.11 1.06 -6.68
CA VAL A 55 3.05 0.07 -6.97
C VAL A 55 1.74 0.75 -7.36
N ALA A 56 1.40 1.87 -6.71
CA ALA A 56 0.22 2.66 -7.04
C ALA A 56 0.32 3.25 -8.46
N ALA A 57 1.47 3.83 -8.82
CA ALA A 57 1.69 4.36 -10.16
C ALA A 57 1.68 3.27 -11.23
N ARG A 58 2.30 2.12 -10.96
CA ARG A 58 2.35 0.99 -11.90
C ARG A 58 0.96 0.47 -12.27
N TYR A 59 0.06 0.36 -11.31
CA TYR A 59 -1.27 -0.23 -11.49
C TYR A 59 -2.42 0.78 -11.44
N ALA A 60 -2.14 2.08 -11.63
CA ALA A 60 -3.13 3.16 -11.49
C ALA A 60 -4.39 2.98 -12.37
N GLU A 61 -4.23 2.35 -13.54
CA GLU A 61 -5.30 2.10 -14.51
C GLU A 61 -5.90 0.68 -14.43
N ASP A 62 -5.42 -0.17 -13.50
CA ASP A 62 -5.98 -1.50 -13.30
C ASP A 62 -6.99 -1.51 -12.14
N ASP A 63 -8.27 -1.60 -12.47
CA ASP A 63 -9.36 -1.61 -11.50
C ASP A 63 -9.49 -2.94 -10.71
N THR A 64 -8.60 -3.90 -10.94
CA THR A 64 -8.53 -5.16 -10.17
C THR A 64 -7.99 -4.90 -8.76
N ILE A 65 -7.06 -3.95 -8.60
CA ILE A 65 -6.57 -3.49 -7.29
C ILE A 65 -7.49 -2.38 -6.78
N ILE A 66 -8.11 -2.61 -5.62
CA ILE A 66 -9.12 -1.69 -5.06
C ILE A 66 -8.65 -0.97 -3.80
N GLY A 67 -7.48 -1.31 -3.27
CA GLY A 67 -6.96 -0.70 -2.06
C GLY A 67 -5.59 -1.21 -1.66
N PHE A 68 -5.05 -0.56 -0.64
CA PHE A 68 -3.73 -0.80 -0.08
C PHE A 68 -3.88 -0.93 1.44
N ASP A 69 -3.58 -2.11 1.96
CA ASP A 69 -3.35 -2.35 3.38
C ASP A 69 -1.89 -2.03 3.67
N LEU A 70 -1.67 -0.85 4.24
CA LEU A 70 -0.39 -0.16 4.18
C LEU A 70 0.74 -0.91 4.90
N LYS A 71 0.43 -1.56 6.02
CA LYS A 71 1.35 -2.42 6.77
C LYS A 71 0.51 -3.38 7.59
N ASN A 72 0.78 -4.68 7.42
CA ASN A 72 0.18 -5.68 8.29
C ASN A 72 0.55 -5.44 9.76
N GLU A 73 -0.46 -5.33 10.61
CA GLU A 73 -0.36 -5.30 12.08
C GLU A 73 0.76 -4.40 12.64
N PRO A 74 0.68 -3.07 12.58
CA PRO A 74 1.54 -2.21 13.41
C PRO A 74 1.23 -2.48 14.89
N HIS A 75 2.24 -2.85 15.68
CA HIS A 75 2.04 -3.35 17.04
C HIS A 75 3.25 -3.06 17.95
N GLY A 76 3.19 -3.61 19.16
CA GLY A 76 4.28 -3.65 20.13
C GLY A 76 3.79 -3.43 21.56
N THR A 77 4.46 -4.09 22.50
CA THR A 77 4.27 -3.97 23.95
C THR A 77 5.05 -2.77 24.49
N PRO A 78 4.78 -2.29 25.72
CA PRO A 78 5.52 -1.18 26.32
C PRO A 78 7.04 -1.40 26.42
N SER A 79 7.50 -2.65 26.46
CA SER A 79 8.92 -3.03 26.49
C SER A 79 9.58 -3.07 25.11
N ASP A 80 8.81 -3.05 24.02
CA ASP A 80 9.36 -3.09 22.67
C ASP A 80 9.92 -1.72 22.26
N SER A 81 11.06 -1.76 21.57
CA SER A 81 11.75 -0.59 21.03
C SER A 81 12.40 -0.94 19.69
N PRO A 82 11.89 -0.44 18.55
CA PRO A 82 10.70 0.42 18.43
C PRO A 82 9.39 -0.37 18.62
N ARG A 83 8.32 0.34 18.96
CA ARG A 83 6.93 -0.14 18.87
C ARG A 83 6.09 0.85 18.07
N ALA A 84 5.07 0.39 17.35
CA ALA A 84 4.11 1.32 16.76
C ALA A 84 3.30 2.01 17.88
N VAL A 85 3.07 3.32 17.72
CA VAL A 85 2.19 4.10 18.59
C VAL A 85 1.09 4.78 17.78
N TRP A 86 0.03 5.21 18.46
CA TRP A 86 -1.07 5.94 17.86
C TRP A 86 -1.43 7.12 18.77
N ASP A 87 -0.93 8.31 18.44
CA ASP A 87 -1.21 9.54 19.16
C ASP A 87 -1.11 10.79 18.26
N GLY A 88 -1.10 11.98 18.86
CA GLY A 88 -1.04 13.27 18.16
C GLY A 88 0.35 13.69 17.68
N SER A 89 1.40 12.92 17.95
CA SER A 89 2.77 13.26 17.55
C SER A 89 3.05 12.95 16.08
N THR A 90 4.21 13.41 15.61
CA THR A 90 4.79 13.04 14.31
C THR A 90 6.05 12.19 14.50
N ALA A 91 6.11 11.41 15.60
CA ALA A 91 7.24 10.54 15.87
C ALA A 91 7.39 9.49 14.75
N ASP A 92 8.62 9.07 14.47
CA ASP A 92 8.89 8.10 13.39
C ASP A 92 8.17 6.78 13.59
N ASN A 93 7.76 6.44 14.81
CA ASN A 93 6.98 5.23 15.13
C ASN A 93 5.49 5.43 15.32
N ASN A 94 4.96 6.61 15.00
CA ASN A 94 3.54 6.88 15.07
C ASN A 94 2.84 6.41 13.79
N TRP A 95 2.12 5.30 13.89
CA TRP A 95 1.42 4.71 12.75
C TRP A 95 0.37 5.65 12.16
N ARG A 96 -0.34 6.43 12.99
CA ARG A 96 -1.33 7.39 12.52
C ARG A 96 -0.69 8.40 11.56
N HIS A 97 0.40 9.03 11.98
CA HIS A 97 1.09 10.05 11.19
C HIS A 97 1.59 9.48 9.85
N ILE A 98 2.09 8.26 9.89
CA ILE A 98 2.75 7.62 8.76
C ILE A 98 1.72 7.09 7.77
N ALA A 99 0.64 6.49 8.26
CA ALA A 99 -0.50 6.09 7.44
C ALA A 99 -1.12 7.28 6.72
N GLU A 100 -1.29 8.42 7.41
CA GLU A 100 -1.74 9.68 6.79
C GLU A 100 -0.77 10.14 5.69
N THR A 101 0.53 10.09 5.95
CA THR A 101 1.59 10.52 5.02
C THR A 101 1.65 9.64 3.78
N VAL A 102 1.72 8.31 3.93
CA VAL A 102 1.79 7.39 2.78
C VAL A 102 0.50 7.38 1.98
N ALA A 103 -0.66 7.49 2.62
CA ALA A 103 -1.94 7.59 1.90
C ALA A 103 -2.02 8.87 1.05
N ALA A 104 -1.53 10.00 1.58
CA ALA A 104 -1.43 11.24 0.82
C ALA A 104 -0.47 11.11 -0.37
N ARG A 105 0.65 10.41 -0.19
CA ARG A 105 1.64 10.13 -1.26
C ARG A 105 1.10 9.20 -2.34
N ILE A 106 0.41 8.12 -1.97
CA ILE A 106 -0.27 7.23 -2.92
C ILE A 106 -1.27 8.02 -3.77
N GLN A 107 -2.08 8.87 -3.14
CA GLN A 107 -3.09 9.68 -3.84
C GLN A 107 -2.46 10.80 -4.68
N GLY A 108 -1.38 11.42 -4.18
CA GLY A 108 -0.65 12.52 -4.80
C GLY A 108 0.24 12.09 -5.96
N GLY A 109 1.03 11.03 -5.78
CA GLY A 109 1.86 10.44 -6.84
C GLY A 109 1.02 9.85 -7.98
N ALA A 110 -0.16 9.29 -7.67
CA ALA A 110 -1.11 8.90 -8.70
C ALA A 110 -1.72 10.10 -9.46
N SER A 111 -1.73 11.30 -8.88
CA SER A 111 -2.18 12.53 -9.56
C SER A 111 -1.11 13.22 -10.41
N GLU A 112 0.19 13.00 -10.18
CA GLU A 112 1.27 13.54 -11.03
C GLU A 112 1.55 12.68 -12.28
N CYS A 113 1.26 11.38 -12.25
CA CYS A 113 1.32 10.51 -13.44
C CYS A 113 0.04 10.55 -14.30
N ALA A 114 -0.99 11.30 -13.89
CA ALA A 114 -2.20 11.49 -14.68
C ALA A 114 -1.93 12.48 -15.83
N ASP A 115 -2.25 12.06 -17.06
CA ASP A 115 -2.37 12.88 -18.29
C ASP A 115 -2.82 14.33 -17.98
N PRO A 116 -2.33 15.37 -18.69
CA PRO A 116 -2.60 16.82 -18.47
C PRO A 116 -4.06 17.28 -18.24
N GLY A 117 -5.04 16.38 -18.25
CA GLY A 117 -6.43 16.59 -17.83
C GLY A 117 -6.76 16.35 -16.35
N GLY A 118 -5.79 16.12 -15.45
CA GLY A 118 -5.99 16.26 -13.99
C GLY A 118 -6.96 15.29 -13.32
N ARG A 119 -7.01 14.02 -13.76
CA ARG A 119 -7.83 13.00 -13.10
C ARG A 119 -7.06 12.31 -11.97
N VAL A 120 -7.39 12.69 -10.74
CA VAL A 120 -7.02 12.00 -9.50
C VAL A 120 -7.47 10.54 -9.55
N TRP A 121 -6.66 9.62 -9.01
CA TRP A 121 -7.07 8.24 -8.77
C TRP A 121 -8.39 8.23 -7.99
N ARG A 122 -9.45 7.74 -8.65
CA ARG A 122 -10.74 7.45 -8.03
C ARG A 122 -10.96 5.96 -8.26
N PRO A 123 -11.15 5.15 -7.20
CA PRO A 123 -11.56 3.77 -7.41
C PRO A 123 -12.86 3.81 -8.22
N ARG A 124 -12.82 3.31 -9.46
CA ARG A 124 -14.02 3.24 -10.31
C ARG A 124 -14.90 2.15 -9.74
N LEU A 125 -15.73 2.49 -8.76
CA LEU A 125 -16.90 1.69 -8.43
C LEU A 125 -17.86 1.72 -9.62
N GLY A 126 -17.81 0.66 -10.43
CA GLY A 126 -18.87 0.27 -11.36
C GLY A 126 -19.03 1.13 -12.61
N ARG A 127 -18.46 0.68 -13.72
CA ARG A 127 -19.14 0.80 -15.03
C ARG A 127 -19.37 -0.59 -15.59
N GLY A 128 -20.62 -1.02 -15.56
CA GLY A 128 -21.15 -2.00 -16.50
C GLY A 128 -21.20 -3.45 -16.00
N LEU A 129 -22.12 -3.73 -15.07
CA LEU A 129 -22.92 -4.94 -15.25
C LEU A 129 -23.72 -4.74 -16.54
N ARG A 130 -23.25 -5.30 -17.65
CA ARG A 130 -24.11 -5.56 -18.80
C ARG A 130 -25.05 -6.67 -18.36
N THR A 131 -26.29 -6.32 -18.08
CA THR A 131 -27.36 -7.32 -18.06
C THR A 131 -27.61 -7.80 -19.51
N PRO A 132 -28.10 -9.03 -19.70
CA PRO A 132 -28.39 -9.59 -21.02
C PRO A 132 -29.38 -8.73 -21.83
#